data_AF-A0A8T9C9B9-F1
#
_entry.id   AF-A0A8T9C9B9-F1
#
_cell.length_a   1.000
_cell.length_b   1.000
_cell.length_c   1.000
_cell.angle_alpha   90.00
_cell.angle_beta   90.00
_cell.angle_gamma   90.00
#
_symmetry.space_group_name_H-M   'P 1'
#
loop_
_entity.id
_entity.type
_entity.pdbx_description
1 polymer ?
#
loop_
_entity_poly.entity_id
_entity_poly.type
_entity_poly.pdbx_seq_one_letter_code
_entity_poly.pdbx_strand_id
1 'polypeptide(L)'
;MLLWAFAAGVYAQSTAYTDANTGITFQQFETTAGVSWGMAVPDTVGTDFIGQMVYPINSSGYAGISLGSLMVRSVLVAAWPNEGSVVASFRETSGYTNPAVYTAAGLSMTPISNGTFVNSTHLSYTFLCSGCIGLNTSFDATATEITLGWALGTDAVTTPASASAAGFTYHDGGFGNFGLTLSSATSADYSTWAAIASNKTSGGSDAGSGSDSTCTSSATNVTTAVSNSTYDYIVAGAGPAESSSRSSGKSVILIERGQESTYASGGRSTVSWNDTVTQYDVPSMSYYLTTASDTSEYCTDVASMAGCILGGDTMVNALMFVRPQEADFNDEWPAGWQFADVSAAADRLYERNPGTTLPSEDGQHYDQAAWNVLSSFFNSVGYKQVDAIQSPNEKTKVFSYPPWDIRDGKRGGPVSSYYPLAAAMSNFKLSLNTKVIRAVRSGSTVSGVEVEDSMGARHIINVNARGKVILASGAMSSPRILFNSGIGPTDQIITVKNGCTGVTLPVESDWINLPVGQNL
;
A
#
# COMPACT_ATOMS: atom_id res chain seq x y z
N MET A 1 14.04 14.80 -9.80
CA MET A 1 14.20 14.60 -11.25
C MET A 1 15.50 13.86 -11.51
N LEU A 2 15.45 12.54 -11.66
CA LEU A 2 16.53 11.74 -12.25
C LEU A 2 16.04 11.34 -13.63
N LEU A 3 16.62 11.91 -14.69
CA LEU A 3 16.38 11.47 -16.06
C LEU A 3 16.94 10.06 -16.22
N TRP A 4 16.06 9.06 -16.24
CA TRP A 4 16.37 7.78 -16.87
C TRP A 4 16.23 7.97 -18.38
N ALA A 5 17.30 7.64 -19.09
CA ALA A 5 17.31 7.60 -20.54
C ALA A 5 16.19 6.68 -21.04
N PHE A 6 15.35 7.18 -21.95
CA PHE A 6 14.45 6.38 -22.76
C PHE A 6 15.29 5.40 -23.58
N ALA A 7 15.45 4.17 -23.09
CA ALA A 7 15.61 3.05 -23.99
C ALA A 7 14.26 2.86 -24.68
N ALA A 8 14.18 3.11 -25.98
CA ALA A 8 13.07 2.66 -26.80
C ALA A 8 13.09 1.13 -26.77
N GLY A 9 12.43 0.54 -25.77
CA GLY A 9 12.15 -0.87 -25.73
C GLY A 9 11.33 -1.21 -26.97
N VAL A 10 11.76 -2.22 -27.71
CA VAL A 10 10.92 -2.84 -28.74
C VAL A 10 9.76 -3.50 -27.98
N TYR A 11 8.64 -2.81 -27.84
CA TYR A 11 7.43 -3.40 -27.29
C TYR A 11 6.97 -4.54 -28.21
N ALA A 12 6.56 -5.66 -27.62
CA ALA A 12 5.95 -6.74 -28.38
C ALA A 12 4.70 -6.19 -29.10
N GLN A 13 4.59 -6.46 -30.41
CA GLN A 13 3.54 -5.90 -31.26
C GLN A 13 2.32 -6.82 -31.30
N SER A 14 1.14 -6.21 -31.26
CA SER A 14 -0.14 -6.89 -31.46
C SER A 14 -0.34 -7.30 -32.94
N THR A 15 -1.23 -8.26 -33.18
CA THR A 15 -1.59 -8.76 -34.51
C THR A 15 -3.11 -8.93 -34.64
N ALA A 16 -3.64 -8.86 -35.86
CA ALA A 16 -5.06 -9.08 -36.10
C ALA A 16 -5.47 -10.53 -35.74
N TYR A 17 -6.58 -10.66 -35.03
CA TYR A 17 -7.16 -11.92 -34.58
C TYR A 17 -8.69 -11.86 -34.68
N THR A 18 -9.32 -12.88 -35.28
CA THR A 18 -10.79 -12.98 -35.33
C THR A 18 -11.27 -14.03 -34.35
N ASP A 19 -12.06 -13.61 -33.36
CA ASP A 19 -12.65 -14.52 -32.38
C ASP A 19 -13.74 -15.37 -33.04
N ALA A 20 -13.60 -16.70 -32.92
CA ALA A 20 -14.49 -17.64 -33.58
C ALA A 20 -15.92 -17.66 -33.00
N ASN A 21 -16.12 -17.22 -31.76
CA ASN A 21 -17.43 -17.27 -31.09
C ASN A 21 -18.29 -16.04 -31.40
N THR A 22 -17.66 -14.88 -31.50
CA THR A 22 -18.32 -13.58 -31.72
C THR A 22 -18.22 -13.11 -33.17
N GLY A 23 -17.21 -13.59 -33.92
CA GLY A 23 -16.89 -13.10 -35.26
C GLY A 23 -16.21 -11.73 -35.27
N ILE A 24 -15.82 -11.19 -34.10
CA ILE A 24 -15.18 -9.88 -33.98
C ILE A 24 -13.70 -10.00 -34.32
N THR A 25 -13.20 -9.12 -35.18
CA THR A 25 -11.77 -8.97 -35.43
C THR A 25 -11.19 -7.93 -34.48
N PHE A 26 -10.23 -8.37 -33.67
CA PHE A 26 -9.47 -7.57 -32.73
C PHE A 26 -8.05 -7.36 -33.23
N GLN A 27 -7.45 -6.25 -32.82
CA GLN A 27 -5.99 -6.16 -32.73
C GLN A 27 -5.57 -6.74 -31.37
N GLN A 28 -4.89 -7.90 -31.39
CA GLN A 28 -4.64 -8.72 -30.20
C GLN A 28 -3.15 -8.80 -29.85
N PHE A 29 -2.85 -8.72 -28.57
CA PHE A 29 -1.56 -9.09 -27.99
C PHE A 29 -1.72 -10.36 -27.16
N GLU A 30 -0.77 -11.28 -27.23
CA GLU A 30 -0.72 -12.49 -26.41
C GLU A 30 0.63 -12.61 -25.70
N THR A 31 0.57 -12.95 -24.43
CA THR A 31 1.74 -13.11 -23.55
C THR A 31 2.24 -14.55 -23.57
N THR A 32 3.50 -14.76 -23.17
CA THR A 32 4.02 -16.13 -22.94
C THR A 32 3.31 -16.85 -21.79
N ALA A 33 2.60 -16.13 -20.92
CA ALA A 33 1.79 -16.67 -19.83
C ALA A 33 0.38 -17.09 -20.29
N GLY A 34 0.03 -16.90 -21.57
CA GLY A 34 -1.27 -17.27 -22.14
C GLY A 34 -2.39 -16.27 -21.89
N VAL A 35 -2.09 -15.10 -21.31
CA VAL A 35 -3.03 -13.96 -21.30
C VAL A 35 -3.03 -13.32 -22.67
N SER A 36 -4.21 -13.13 -23.26
CA SER A 36 -4.40 -12.33 -24.46
C SER A 36 -5.36 -11.16 -24.22
N TRP A 37 -5.04 -10.04 -24.87
CA TRP A 37 -5.87 -8.85 -24.91
C TRP A 37 -6.13 -8.43 -26.35
N GLY A 38 -7.40 -8.39 -26.74
CA GLY A 38 -7.87 -7.89 -28.02
C GLY A 38 -8.61 -6.56 -27.86
N MET A 39 -8.44 -5.66 -28.83
CA MET A 39 -9.19 -4.41 -28.90
C MET A 39 -9.69 -4.13 -30.31
N ALA A 40 -10.93 -3.66 -30.41
CA ALA A 40 -11.53 -3.13 -31.63
C ALA A 40 -12.14 -1.75 -31.34
N VAL A 41 -11.88 -0.78 -32.20
CA VAL A 41 -12.37 0.61 -32.10
C VAL A 41 -13.12 1.01 -33.39
N PRO A 42 -13.99 2.03 -33.34
CA PRO A 42 -14.61 2.57 -34.56
C PRO A 42 -13.56 3.24 -35.47
N ASP A 43 -13.86 3.35 -36.77
CA ASP A 43 -13.00 4.06 -37.76
C ASP A 43 -12.65 5.49 -37.33
N THR A 44 -13.57 6.16 -36.64
CA THR A 44 -13.31 7.42 -35.93
C THR A 44 -13.32 7.13 -34.44
N VAL A 45 -12.14 7.03 -33.84
CA VAL A 45 -11.98 6.70 -32.42
C VAL A 45 -12.64 7.78 -31.56
N GLY A 46 -13.65 7.38 -30.80
CA GLY A 46 -14.34 8.20 -29.82
C GLY A 46 -13.94 7.82 -28.40
N THR A 47 -14.94 7.66 -27.53
CA THR A 47 -14.74 7.30 -26.12
C THR A 47 -14.79 5.79 -25.86
N ASP A 48 -15.13 4.99 -26.86
CA ASP A 48 -15.58 3.61 -26.67
C ASP A 48 -14.70 2.62 -27.44
N PHE A 49 -14.60 1.40 -26.92
CA PHE A 49 -13.98 0.26 -27.61
C PHE A 49 -14.64 -1.06 -27.22
N ILE A 50 -14.43 -2.11 -28.01
CA ILE A 50 -14.75 -3.49 -27.62
C ILE A 50 -13.45 -4.16 -27.20
N GLY A 51 -13.40 -4.65 -25.97
CA GLY A 51 -12.26 -5.37 -25.41
C GLY A 51 -12.53 -6.86 -25.32
N GLN A 52 -11.48 -7.66 -25.51
CA GLN A 52 -11.49 -9.09 -25.22
C GLN A 52 -10.29 -9.45 -24.33
N MET A 53 -10.57 -10.05 -23.17
CA MET A 53 -9.56 -10.60 -22.27
C MET A 53 -9.72 -12.12 -22.21
N VAL A 54 -8.67 -12.85 -22.55
CA VAL A 54 -8.63 -14.32 -22.43
C VAL A 54 -7.42 -14.73 -21.61
N TYR A 55 -7.57 -15.66 -20.68
CA TYR A 55 -6.44 -16.20 -19.94
C TYR A 55 -6.71 -17.62 -19.44
N PRO A 56 -5.68 -18.45 -19.25
CA PRO A 56 -5.83 -19.81 -18.77
C PRO A 56 -6.41 -19.84 -17.35
N ILE A 57 -7.33 -20.77 -17.10
CA ILE A 57 -7.87 -21.04 -15.76
C ILE A 57 -7.28 -22.36 -15.28
N ASN A 58 -6.29 -22.26 -14.40
CA ASN A 58 -5.68 -23.36 -13.66
C ASN A 58 -6.08 -23.32 -12.16
N SER A 59 -6.85 -22.31 -11.74
CA SER A 59 -7.32 -22.05 -10.38
C SER A 59 -8.42 -20.95 -10.38
N SER A 60 -8.74 -20.34 -9.24
CA SER A 60 -9.67 -19.20 -9.08
C SER A 60 -9.05 -17.81 -9.34
N GLY A 61 -8.00 -17.77 -10.17
CA GLY A 61 -7.21 -16.58 -10.50
C GLY A 61 -7.97 -15.45 -11.20
N TYR A 62 -7.26 -14.36 -11.51
CA TYR A 62 -7.80 -13.19 -12.20
C TYR A 62 -6.81 -12.66 -13.24
N ALA A 63 -7.31 -11.92 -14.23
CA ALA A 63 -6.47 -11.13 -15.10
C ALA A 63 -6.89 -9.65 -15.06
N GLY A 64 -5.92 -8.78 -15.32
CA GLY A 64 -6.07 -7.34 -15.30
C GLY A 64 -5.42 -6.70 -16.52
N ILE A 65 -6.05 -5.64 -17.03
CA ILE A 65 -5.51 -4.79 -18.10
C ILE A 65 -5.52 -3.35 -17.63
N SER A 66 -4.40 -2.65 -17.77
CA SER A 66 -4.35 -1.20 -17.58
C SER A 66 -4.60 -0.50 -18.90
N LEU A 67 -5.53 0.45 -18.91
CA LEU A 67 -5.78 1.36 -20.03
C LEU A 67 -4.73 2.49 -20.13
N GLY A 68 -3.62 2.34 -19.42
CA GLY A 68 -2.39 3.13 -19.55
C GLY A 68 -1.14 2.26 -19.37
N SER A 69 0.03 2.90 -19.37
CA SER A 69 1.33 2.20 -19.29
C SER A 69 1.73 1.74 -17.88
N LEU A 70 0.96 2.11 -16.86
CA LEU A 70 1.22 1.79 -15.45
C LEU A 70 -0.04 1.23 -14.80
N MET A 71 0.14 0.43 -13.74
CA MET A 71 -0.97 0.01 -12.87
C MET A 71 -1.60 1.20 -12.14
N VAL A 72 -0.76 2.13 -11.68
CA VAL A 72 -1.21 3.29 -10.91
C VAL A 72 -1.76 4.38 -11.82
N ARG A 73 -2.78 5.10 -11.33
CA ARG A 73 -3.40 6.27 -11.98
C ARG A 73 -3.91 5.96 -13.40
N SER A 74 -4.25 4.71 -13.64
CA SER A 74 -4.84 4.24 -14.89
C SER A 74 -6.11 3.46 -14.59
N VAL A 75 -7.11 3.56 -15.46
CA VAL A 75 -8.28 2.68 -15.39
C VAL A 75 -7.83 1.26 -15.67
N LEU A 76 -8.13 0.37 -14.75
CA LEU A 76 -7.85 -1.05 -14.84
C LEU A 76 -9.15 -1.78 -15.14
N VAL A 77 -9.11 -2.75 -16.05
CA VAL A 77 -10.18 -3.72 -16.26
C VAL A 77 -9.71 -5.03 -15.62
N ALA A 78 -10.43 -5.51 -14.60
CA ALA A 78 -10.15 -6.79 -13.94
C ALA A 78 -11.31 -7.77 -14.17
N ALA A 79 -11.00 -9.02 -14.50
CA ALA A 79 -11.99 -10.09 -14.70
C ALA A 79 -11.55 -11.44 -14.09
N TRP A 80 -12.50 -12.14 -13.46
CA TRP A 80 -12.28 -13.40 -12.74
C TRP A 80 -13.48 -14.34 -12.85
N PRO A 81 -13.29 -15.67 -12.68
CA PRO A 81 -14.39 -16.62 -12.66
C PRO A 81 -15.05 -16.64 -11.27
N ASN A 82 -16.38 -16.74 -11.25
CA ASN A 82 -17.15 -17.10 -10.06
C ASN A 82 -18.32 -18.00 -10.46
N GLU A 83 -18.40 -19.21 -9.90
CA GLU A 83 -19.49 -20.17 -10.13
C GLU A 83 -19.80 -20.41 -11.63
N GLY A 84 -18.76 -20.50 -12.46
CA GLY A 84 -18.89 -20.73 -13.91
C GLY A 84 -19.31 -19.50 -14.72
N SER A 85 -19.40 -18.32 -14.10
CA SER A 85 -19.68 -17.04 -14.74
C SER A 85 -18.46 -16.12 -14.66
N VAL A 86 -18.37 -15.16 -15.58
CA VAL A 86 -17.36 -14.09 -15.52
C VAL A 86 -17.89 -12.96 -14.65
N VAL A 87 -17.07 -12.51 -13.69
CA VAL A 87 -17.28 -11.27 -12.95
C VAL A 87 -16.16 -10.31 -13.33
N ALA A 88 -16.50 -9.05 -13.54
CA ALA A 88 -15.55 -8.02 -13.93
C ALA A 88 -15.86 -6.68 -13.25
N SER A 89 -14.85 -5.84 -13.10
CA SER A 89 -14.99 -4.49 -12.55
C SER A 89 -13.91 -3.56 -13.08
N PHE A 90 -14.25 -2.27 -13.18
CA PHE A 90 -13.23 -1.23 -13.33
C PHE A 90 -12.57 -1.00 -11.99
N ARG A 91 -11.25 -0.86 -12.02
CA ARG A 91 -10.43 -0.60 -10.86
C ARG A 91 -9.48 0.57 -11.11
N GLU A 92 -9.07 1.26 -10.06
CA GLU A 92 -8.04 2.28 -10.12
C GLU A 92 -7.31 2.32 -8.79
N THR A 93 -6.06 2.76 -8.84
CA THR A 93 -5.25 2.91 -7.63
C THR A 93 -4.21 3.99 -7.83
N SER A 94 -3.97 4.77 -6.78
CA SER A 94 -2.87 5.74 -6.76
C SER A 94 -1.53 5.12 -6.35
N GLY A 95 -1.51 3.86 -5.90
CA GLY A 95 -0.33 3.13 -5.41
C GLY A 95 -0.34 1.64 -5.80
N TYR A 96 0.76 0.92 -5.54
CA TYR A 96 0.86 -0.52 -5.82
C TYR A 96 0.16 -1.36 -4.74
N THR A 97 -1.14 -1.16 -4.60
CA THR A 97 -2.04 -1.82 -3.65
C THR A 97 -3.23 -2.43 -4.38
N ASN A 98 -4.04 -3.21 -3.66
CA ASN A 98 -5.29 -3.77 -4.20
C ASN A 98 -6.19 -2.63 -4.71
N PRO A 99 -6.50 -2.60 -6.01
CA PRO A 99 -7.10 -1.42 -6.61
C PRO A 99 -8.58 -1.32 -6.24
N ALA A 100 -9.00 -0.12 -5.87
CA ALA A 100 -10.37 0.17 -5.50
C ALA A 100 -11.29 0.13 -6.73
N VAL A 101 -12.59 -0.02 -6.51
CA VAL A 101 -13.58 0.08 -7.60
C VAL A 101 -13.55 1.48 -8.18
N TYR A 102 -13.37 1.56 -9.50
CA TYR A 102 -13.40 2.82 -10.22
C TYR A 102 -14.77 3.01 -10.86
N THR A 103 -15.38 4.17 -10.60
CA THR A 103 -16.64 4.57 -11.24
C THR A 103 -16.48 6.00 -11.78
N ALA A 104 -17.02 6.23 -12.97
CA ALA A 104 -17.07 7.55 -13.59
C ALA A 104 -18.37 7.68 -14.38
N ALA A 105 -18.88 8.91 -14.50
CA ALA A 105 -20.08 9.17 -15.29
C ALA A 105 -19.85 8.78 -16.76
N GLY A 106 -20.76 7.96 -17.31
CA GLY A 106 -20.67 7.47 -18.69
C GLY A 106 -19.75 6.26 -18.90
N LEU A 107 -19.07 5.77 -17.84
CA LEU A 107 -18.22 4.60 -17.91
C LEU A 107 -19.03 3.31 -17.68
N SER A 108 -18.93 2.33 -18.59
CA SER A 108 -19.59 1.03 -18.43
C SER A 108 -18.86 -0.11 -19.15
N MET A 109 -19.08 -1.35 -18.67
CA MET A 109 -18.73 -2.58 -19.39
C MET A 109 -19.99 -3.39 -19.64
N THR A 110 -20.33 -3.58 -20.91
CA THR A 110 -21.50 -4.35 -21.33
C THR A 110 -21.03 -5.65 -21.98
N PRO A 111 -21.25 -6.82 -21.36
CA PRO A 111 -20.77 -8.10 -21.91
C PRO A 111 -21.40 -8.43 -23.28
N ILE A 112 -20.57 -8.97 -24.18
CA ILE A 112 -21.00 -9.64 -25.40
C ILE A 112 -21.12 -11.13 -25.07
N SER A 113 -22.36 -11.62 -25.01
CA SER A 113 -22.70 -12.94 -24.44
C SER A 113 -21.93 -14.09 -25.09
N ASN A 114 -21.79 -14.13 -26.42
CA ASN A 114 -21.10 -15.24 -27.10
C ASN A 114 -19.58 -15.25 -26.89
N GLY A 115 -19.00 -14.12 -26.47
CA GLY A 115 -17.57 -14.01 -26.17
C GLY A 115 -17.28 -13.95 -24.67
N THR A 116 -18.27 -14.24 -23.82
CA THR A 116 -18.13 -14.17 -22.35
C THR A 116 -18.49 -15.50 -21.72
N PHE A 117 -17.49 -16.26 -21.28
CA PHE A 117 -17.70 -17.58 -20.68
C PHE A 117 -16.51 -18.04 -19.85
N VAL A 118 -16.75 -19.05 -19.00
CA VAL A 118 -15.74 -19.78 -18.24
C VAL A 118 -15.86 -21.26 -18.61
N ASN A 119 -14.75 -21.88 -19.03
CA ASN A 119 -14.69 -23.33 -19.26
C ASN A 119 -13.51 -23.97 -18.52
N SER A 120 -13.27 -25.26 -18.75
CA SER A 120 -12.23 -26.02 -18.05
C SER A 120 -10.78 -25.65 -18.42
N THR A 121 -10.59 -24.74 -19.38
CA THR A 121 -9.26 -24.36 -19.89
C THR A 121 -8.98 -22.87 -19.72
N HIS A 122 -9.97 -22.00 -19.92
CA HIS A 122 -9.78 -20.55 -19.90
C HIS A 122 -11.05 -19.78 -19.56
N LEU A 123 -10.84 -18.53 -19.17
CA LEU A 123 -11.85 -17.48 -19.11
C LEU A 123 -11.79 -16.70 -20.41
N SER A 124 -12.93 -16.37 -20.99
CA SER A 124 -13.02 -15.34 -22.03
C SER A 124 -14.01 -14.27 -21.59
N TYR A 125 -13.59 -13.01 -21.62
CA TYR A 125 -14.43 -11.85 -21.33
C TYR A 125 -14.38 -10.87 -22.50
N THR A 126 -15.45 -10.85 -23.29
CA THR A 126 -15.61 -9.90 -24.40
C THR A 126 -16.71 -8.90 -24.05
N PHE A 127 -16.41 -7.60 -24.13
CA PHE A 127 -17.32 -6.56 -23.66
C PHE A 127 -17.17 -5.25 -24.44
N LEU A 128 -18.25 -4.49 -24.50
CA LEU A 128 -18.25 -3.09 -24.93
C LEU A 128 -17.88 -2.20 -23.74
N CYS A 129 -16.79 -1.46 -23.86
CA CYS A 129 -16.32 -0.46 -22.91
C CYS A 129 -16.80 0.92 -23.37
N SER A 130 -17.84 1.47 -22.73
CA SER A 130 -18.32 2.83 -23.04
C SER A 130 -17.64 3.85 -22.13
N GLY A 131 -17.21 4.99 -22.67
CA GLY A 131 -16.60 6.07 -21.89
C GLY A 131 -15.18 5.79 -21.38
N CYS A 132 -14.48 4.81 -21.96
CA CYS A 132 -13.20 4.31 -21.47
C CYS A 132 -11.96 4.98 -22.09
N ILE A 133 -12.11 5.67 -23.23
CA ILE A 133 -11.03 6.38 -23.94
C ILE A 133 -11.10 7.88 -23.63
N GLY A 134 -9.94 8.52 -23.48
CA GLY A 134 -9.83 9.97 -23.28
C GLY A 134 -10.11 10.44 -21.85
N LEU A 135 -10.04 9.53 -20.87
CA LEU A 135 -10.01 9.90 -19.46
C LEU A 135 -8.61 10.38 -19.08
N ASN A 136 -8.49 11.20 -18.03
CA ASN A 136 -7.17 11.55 -17.46
C ASN A 136 -6.35 10.31 -17.02
N THR A 137 -7.01 9.16 -16.90
CA THR A 137 -6.48 7.88 -16.45
C THR A 137 -6.57 6.79 -17.55
N SER A 138 -6.78 7.16 -18.81
CA SER A 138 -6.72 6.21 -19.94
C SER A 138 -6.00 6.82 -21.15
N PHE A 139 -5.80 6.02 -22.19
CA PHE A 139 -5.16 6.49 -23.42
C PHE A 139 -6.03 7.50 -24.19
N ASP A 140 -5.36 8.38 -24.94
CA ASP A 140 -6.00 9.42 -25.75
C ASP A 140 -6.53 8.86 -27.08
N ALA A 141 -7.71 9.32 -27.51
CA ALA A 141 -8.34 8.89 -28.75
C ALA A 141 -7.53 9.25 -30.03
N THR A 142 -6.64 10.23 -29.94
CA THR A 142 -5.78 10.71 -31.03
C THR A 142 -4.41 10.04 -31.07
N ALA A 143 -4.10 9.17 -30.10
CA ALA A 143 -2.81 8.50 -30.03
C ALA A 143 -2.62 7.53 -31.20
N THR A 144 -1.47 7.61 -31.86
CA THR A 144 -1.11 6.66 -32.95
C THR A 144 -0.69 5.31 -32.38
N GLU A 145 0.12 5.34 -31.31
CA GLU A 145 0.59 4.18 -30.56
C GLU A 145 0.17 4.36 -29.11
N ILE A 146 -0.42 3.31 -28.53
CA ILE A 146 -0.80 3.28 -27.13
C ILE A 146 -0.03 2.17 -26.40
N THR A 147 0.27 2.41 -25.14
CA THR A 147 0.92 1.42 -24.27
C THR A 147 -0.06 1.01 -23.18
N LEU A 148 -0.33 -0.28 -23.10
CA LEU A 148 -1.25 -0.88 -22.14
C LEU A 148 -0.48 -1.84 -21.22
N GLY A 149 -0.95 -1.96 -19.98
CA GLY A 149 -0.43 -2.93 -19.02
C GLY A 149 -1.27 -4.20 -18.98
N TRP A 150 -0.66 -5.33 -18.63
CA TRP A 150 -1.36 -6.58 -18.33
C TRP A 150 -0.86 -7.19 -17.03
N ALA A 151 -1.70 -7.97 -16.37
CA ALA A 151 -1.41 -8.69 -15.14
C ALA A 151 -2.20 -10.00 -15.08
N LEU A 152 -1.61 -11.04 -14.48
CA LEU A 152 -2.22 -12.33 -14.19
C LEU A 152 -1.93 -12.70 -12.74
N GLY A 153 -2.97 -12.90 -11.93
CA GLY A 153 -2.85 -13.47 -10.59
C GLY A 153 -3.40 -14.89 -10.56
N THR A 154 -2.70 -15.78 -9.86
CA THR A 154 -3.05 -17.21 -9.80
C THR A 154 -3.82 -17.59 -8.54
N ASP A 155 -3.87 -16.73 -7.52
CA ASP A 155 -4.65 -16.97 -6.31
C ASP A 155 -6.14 -16.60 -6.47
N ALA A 156 -6.96 -17.17 -5.58
CA ALA A 156 -8.38 -16.88 -5.54
C ALA A 156 -8.68 -15.40 -5.20
N VAL A 157 -9.58 -14.79 -5.98
CA VAL A 157 -10.16 -13.48 -5.68
C VAL A 157 -10.98 -13.56 -4.38
N THR A 158 -10.76 -12.63 -3.44
CA THR A 158 -11.57 -12.54 -2.21
C THR A 158 -12.96 -12.02 -2.55
N THR A 159 -14.02 -12.55 -1.96
CA THR A 159 -15.41 -12.16 -2.27
C THR A 159 -15.75 -12.26 -3.77
N PRO A 160 -15.47 -13.39 -4.44
CA PRO A 160 -15.49 -13.50 -5.90
C PRO A 160 -16.87 -13.27 -6.54
N ALA A 161 -17.96 -13.39 -5.78
CA ALA A 161 -19.30 -13.07 -6.24
C ALA A 161 -19.59 -11.55 -6.35
N SER A 162 -18.76 -10.69 -5.76
CA SER A 162 -19.01 -9.24 -5.69
C SER A 162 -18.00 -8.45 -6.53
N ALA A 163 -18.47 -7.85 -7.62
CA ALA A 163 -17.64 -6.96 -8.44
C ALA A 163 -17.09 -5.76 -7.65
N SER A 164 -17.80 -5.31 -6.60
CA SER A 164 -17.43 -4.15 -5.80
C SER A 164 -16.59 -4.47 -4.55
N ALA A 165 -16.78 -5.64 -3.94
CA ALA A 165 -16.03 -6.08 -2.77
C ALA A 165 -14.90 -7.06 -3.10
N ALA A 166 -14.71 -7.39 -4.39
CA ALA A 166 -13.64 -8.27 -4.82
C ALA A 166 -12.27 -7.66 -4.52
N GLY A 167 -11.37 -8.51 -4.03
CA GLY A 167 -10.00 -8.18 -3.73
C GLY A 167 -9.04 -9.15 -4.40
N PHE A 168 -7.95 -8.60 -4.91
CA PHE A 168 -6.92 -9.30 -5.66
C PHE A 168 -5.65 -9.44 -4.82
N THR A 169 -5.01 -10.61 -4.87
CA THR A 169 -3.64 -10.77 -4.36
C THR A 169 -2.65 -10.14 -5.35
N TYR A 170 -1.35 -10.34 -5.14
CA TYR A 170 -0.36 -9.91 -6.12
C TYR A 170 -0.45 -10.76 -7.40
N HIS A 171 -0.28 -10.14 -8.57
CA HIS A 171 -0.34 -10.81 -9.87
C HIS A 171 0.95 -11.63 -10.16
N ASP A 172 1.10 -12.71 -9.42
CA ASP A 172 2.23 -13.65 -9.43
C ASP A 172 2.37 -14.47 -10.72
N GLY A 173 1.28 -14.62 -11.47
CA GLY A 173 1.24 -15.27 -12.79
C GLY A 173 1.92 -14.48 -13.90
N GLY A 174 2.29 -13.22 -13.64
CA GLY A 174 3.07 -12.37 -14.53
C GLY A 174 2.39 -11.03 -14.81
N PHE A 175 3.18 -10.06 -15.27
CA PHE A 175 2.71 -8.74 -15.65
C PHE A 175 3.69 -8.09 -16.61
N GLY A 176 3.25 -7.04 -17.29
CA GLY A 176 4.10 -6.27 -18.19
C GLY A 176 3.32 -5.24 -18.99
N ASN A 177 3.98 -4.67 -20.00
CA ASN A 177 3.39 -3.68 -20.90
C ASN A 177 3.53 -4.14 -22.35
N PHE A 178 2.60 -3.71 -23.21
CA PHE A 178 2.66 -3.94 -24.64
C PHE A 178 2.18 -2.71 -25.43
N GLY A 179 2.65 -2.61 -26.67
CA GLY A 179 2.28 -1.54 -27.59
C GLY A 179 1.15 -1.99 -28.52
N LEU A 180 0.25 -1.06 -28.85
CA LEU A 180 -0.79 -1.28 -29.84
C LEU A 180 -0.93 -0.04 -30.73
N THR A 181 -0.80 -0.25 -32.03
CA THR A 181 -1.09 0.75 -33.05
C THR A 181 -2.60 0.92 -33.17
N LEU A 182 -3.13 2.07 -32.76
CA LEU A 182 -4.58 2.26 -32.60
C LEU A 182 -5.34 2.15 -33.93
N SER A 183 -4.73 2.62 -35.02
CA SER A 183 -5.30 2.48 -36.38
C SER A 183 -5.39 1.03 -36.86
N SER A 184 -4.63 0.10 -36.28
CA SER A 184 -4.74 -1.33 -36.61
C SER A 184 -5.92 -1.99 -35.92
N ALA A 185 -6.50 -1.35 -34.90
CA ALA A 185 -7.69 -1.82 -34.17
C ALA A 185 -9.01 -1.26 -34.74
N THR A 186 -8.97 -0.35 -35.72
CA THR A 186 -10.18 0.25 -36.29
C THR A 186 -10.94 -0.74 -37.17
N SER A 187 -12.28 -0.73 -37.09
CA SER A 187 -13.12 -1.53 -37.97
C SER A 187 -14.41 -0.79 -38.34
N ALA A 188 -14.79 -0.88 -39.62
CA ALA A 188 -16.08 -0.42 -40.12
C ALA A 188 -17.26 -1.24 -39.55
N ASP A 189 -17.01 -2.48 -39.12
CA ASP A 189 -18.01 -3.36 -38.51
C ASP A 189 -18.23 -3.09 -37.01
N TYR A 190 -17.44 -2.17 -36.41
CA TYR A 190 -17.49 -1.86 -34.98
C TYR A 190 -18.90 -1.59 -34.47
N SER A 191 -19.71 -0.78 -35.17
CA SER A 191 -21.07 -0.47 -34.73
C SER A 191 -21.98 -1.69 -34.71
N THR A 192 -21.77 -2.63 -35.64
CA THR A 192 -22.50 -3.90 -35.69
C THR A 192 -22.12 -4.78 -34.50
N TRP A 193 -20.83 -4.83 -34.17
CA TRP A 193 -20.32 -5.58 -33.01
C TRP A 193 -20.70 -4.94 -31.66
N ALA A 194 -20.73 -3.62 -31.58
CA ALA A 194 -21.17 -2.92 -30.36
C ALA A 194 -22.66 -3.15 -30.10
N ALA A 195 -23.48 -3.26 -31.16
CA ALA A 195 -24.92 -3.51 -31.04
C ALA A 195 -25.28 -4.92 -30.52
N ILE A 196 -24.37 -5.90 -30.63
CA ILE A 196 -24.58 -7.24 -30.06
C ILE A 196 -24.21 -7.33 -28.57
N ALA A 197 -23.64 -6.26 -27.99
CA ALA A 197 -23.49 -6.16 -26.55
C ALA A 197 -24.88 -6.18 -25.91
N SER A 198 -25.16 -7.23 -25.14
CA SER A 198 -26.50 -7.45 -24.62
C SER A 198 -26.76 -6.50 -23.46
N ASN A 199 -27.91 -5.80 -23.45
CA ASN A 199 -28.51 -5.17 -22.26
C ASN A 199 -28.91 -6.18 -21.17
N LYS A 200 -28.38 -7.41 -21.23
CA LYS A 200 -28.55 -8.41 -20.19
C LYS A 200 -27.70 -7.94 -19.02
N THR A 201 -28.35 -7.18 -18.14
CA THR A 201 -27.88 -6.83 -16.81
C THR A 201 -27.20 -8.05 -16.20
N SER A 202 -25.86 -8.04 -16.17
CA SER A 202 -25.14 -8.66 -15.07
C SER A 202 -25.75 -8.08 -13.80
N GLY A 203 -26.27 -8.96 -12.94
CA GLY A 203 -26.92 -8.54 -11.70
C GLY A 203 -26.03 -7.58 -10.91
N GLY A 204 -26.60 -6.44 -10.54
CA GLY A 204 -25.94 -5.42 -9.72
C GLY A 204 -25.77 -4.04 -10.37
N SER A 205 -26.70 -3.59 -11.21
CA SER A 205 -26.88 -2.16 -11.48
C SER A 205 -27.98 -1.62 -10.58
N ASP A 206 -27.62 -1.17 -9.38
CA ASP A 206 -28.46 -0.19 -8.68
C ASP A 206 -28.15 1.18 -9.28
N ALA A 207 -28.94 1.56 -10.27
CA ALA A 207 -29.13 2.95 -10.67
C ALA A 207 -30.00 3.63 -9.60
N GLY A 208 -29.39 3.94 -8.46
CA GLY A 208 -29.94 4.83 -7.45
C GLY A 208 -29.53 6.27 -7.75
N SER A 209 -30.50 7.08 -8.16
CA SER A 209 -30.49 8.54 -8.02
C SER A 209 -29.82 8.94 -6.70
N GLY A 210 -29.01 10.00 -6.72
CA GLY A 210 -28.36 10.54 -5.52
C GLY A 210 -29.35 10.71 -4.35
N SER A 211 -29.13 9.95 -3.29
CA SER A 211 -29.45 10.28 -1.90
C SER A 211 -28.75 9.27 -1.00
N ASP A 212 -28.11 9.78 0.06
CA ASP A 212 -27.70 9.11 1.30
C ASP A 212 -27.54 7.57 1.34
N SER A 213 -26.31 7.17 1.68
CA SER A 213 -25.95 6.04 2.55
C SER A 213 -27.06 5.06 2.95
N THR A 214 -26.91 3.79 2.57
CA THR A 214 -27.22 2.69 3.50
C THR A 214 -26.21 1.57 3.36
N CYS A 215 -25.32 1.49 4.34
CA CYS A 215 -24.48 0.32 4.61
C CYS A 215 -25.37 -0.90 4.89
N THR A 216 -25.35 -1.89 4.01
CA THR A 216 -25.89 -3.23 4.31
C THR A 216 -24.81 -4.08 4.98
N SER A 217 -24.44 -3.69 6.20
CA SER A 217 -23.83 -4.60 7.15
C SER A 217 -24.45 -4.35 8.52
N SER A 218 -25.42 -5.18 8.86
CA SER A 218 -25.80 -5.45 10.25
C SER A 218 -24.65 -6.20 10.94
N ALA A 219 -23.56 -5.50 11.18
CA ALA A 219 -22.69 -5.71 12.32
C ALA A 219 -22.68 -4.38 13.05
N THR A 220 -23.69 -4.16 13.89
CA THR A 220 -23.61 -3.20 14.98
C THR A 220 -22.46 -3.67 15.87
N ASN A 221 -21.22 -3.29 15.53
CA ASN A 221 -20.10 -3.34 16.45
C ASN A 221 -20.35 -2.26 17.48
N VAL A 222 -21.24 -2.55 18.43
CA VAL A 222 -21.53 -1.69 19.56
C VAL A 222 -20.27 -1.68 20.41
N THR A 223 -19.62 -0.52 20.55
CA THR A 223 -18.54 -0.30 21.49
C THR A 223 -19.10 -0.38 22.92
N THR A 224 -19.24 -1.58 23.49
CA THR A 224 -19.95 -1.79 24.77
C THR A 224 -19.05 -1.96 25.97
N ALA A 225 -17.81 -2.43 25.81
CA ALA A 225 -16.92 -2.68 26.95
C ALA A 225 -15.92 -1.53 27.14
N VAL A 226 -15.95 -0.92 28.32
CA VAL A 226 -14.88 -0.02 28.79
C VAL A 226 -13.93 -0.87 29.63
N SER A 227 -12.63 -0.81 29.32
CA SER A 227 -11.61 -1.46 30.12
C SER A 227 -11.56 -0.86 31.52
N ASN A 228 -11.47 -1.72 32.54
CA ASN A 228 -11.27 -1.29 33.93
C ASN A 228 -9.86 -0.71 34.17
N SER A 229 -8.93 -0.90 33.22
CA SER A 229 -7.56 -0.37 33.33
C SER A 229 -7.44 1.01 32.70
N THR A 230 -6.74 1.91 33.39
CA THR A 230 -6.48 3.28 32.95
C THR A 230 -4.98 3.59 32.95
N TYR A 231 -4.56 4.48 32.04
CA TYR A 231 -3.14 4.79 31.84
C TYR A 231 -2.87 6.29 31.82
N ASP A 232 -1.72 6.72 32.35
CA ASP A 232 -1.28 8.12 32.20
C ASP A 232 -0.94 8.45 30.75
N TYR A 233 -0.41 7.47 30.00
CA TYR A 233 -0.14 7.59 28.58
C TYR A 233 -0.64 6.37 27.82
N ILE A 234 -1.40 6.64 26.75
CA ILE A 234 -1.72 5.65 25.73
C ILE A 234 -0.96 6.03 24.46
N VAL A 235 -0.09 5.14 23.98
CA VAL A 235 0.67 5.33 22.74
C VAL A 235 0.11 4.40 21.67
N ALA A 236 -0.37 4.97 20.57
CA ALA A 236 -0.97 4.24 19.46
C ALA A 236 0.05 4.03 18.33
N GLY A 237 0.54 2.80 18.17
CA GLY A 237 1.55 2.40 17.20
C GLY A 237 2.92 2.21 17.85
N ALA A 238 3.53 1.06 17.59
CA ALA A 238 4.86 0.68 18.05
C ALA A 238 5.86 0.75 16.88
N GLY A 239 6.09 1.96 16.36
CA GLY A 239 7.04 2.24 15.28
C GLY A 239 8.31 2.97 15.75
N PRO A 240 9.02 3.70 14.87
CA PRO A 240 10.25 4.41 15.26
C PRO A 240 10.06 5.50 16.32
N ALA A 241 8.84 6.03 16.44
CA ALA A 241 8.49 7.09 17.39
C ALA A 241 8.09 6.59 18.79
N GLU A 242 8.36 5.33 19.12
CA GLU A 242 8.01 4.73 20.42
C GLU A 242 8.59 5.51 21.61
N SER A 243 7.72 6.24 22.32
CA SER A 243 8.09 7.13 23.41
C SER A 243 7.95 6.48 24.79
N SER A 244 8.42 5.26 24.99
CA SER A 244 8.16 4.51 26.24
C SER A 244 9.24 4.71 27.32
N SER A 245 10.44 5.18 26.97
CA SER A 245 11.57 5.21 27.92
C SER A 245 11.60 6.41 28.89
N ARG A 246 10.67 7.38 28.82
CA ARG A 246 10.84 8.70 29.51
C ARG A 246 9.88 9.03 30.62
N SER A 247 8.89 8.20 30.91
CA SER A 247 7.85 8.55 31.88
C SER A 247 8.08 7.85 33.22
N SER A 248 9.08 8.32 33.99
CA SER A 248 9.35 7.79 35.32
C SER A 248 8.08 7.85 36.19
N GLY A 249 7.59 6.70 36.62
CA GLY A 249 6.44 6.57 37.53
C GLY A 249 5.06 6.82 36.92
N LYS A 250 4.92 6.88 35.59
CA LYS A 250 3.63 7.04 34.90
C LYS A 250 3.20 5.76 34.23
N SER A 251 1.93 5.36 34.35
CA SER A 251 1.45 4.16 33.67
C SER A 251 1.35 4.38 32.16
N VAL A 252 1.98 3.49 31.38
CA VAL A 252 2.00 3.58 29.92
C VAL A 252 1.46 2.30 29.32
N ILE A 253 0.56 2.43 28.35
CA ILE A 253 0.23 1.35 27.43
C ILE A 253 0.68 1.72 26.02
N LEU A 254 1.46 0.83 25.41
CA LEU A 254 1.81 0.86 24.00
C LEU A 254 0.89 -0.12 23.27
N ILE A 255 0.16 0.37 22.27
CA ILE A 255 -0.83 -0.40 21.52
C ILE A 255 -0.31 -0.57 20.09
N GLU A 256 -0.14 -1.80 19.65
CA GLU A 256 0.32 -2.16 18.33
C GLU A 256 -0.70 -3.11 17.68
N ARG A 257 -1.01 -2.85 16.42
CA ARG A 257 -2.00 -3.62 15.67
C ARG A 257 -1.44 -4.94 15.14
N GLY A 258 -0.13 -5.02 14.98
CA GLY A 258 0.60 -6.20 14.55
C GLY A 258 1.05 -7.10 15.68
N GLN A 259 1.67 -8.20 15.26
CA GLN A 259 2.30 -9.21 16.12
C GLN A 259 3.73 -8.82 16.50
N GLU A 260 4.39 -9.66 17.29
CA GLU A 260 5.81 -9.59 17.61
C GLU A 260 6.69 -9.71 16.35
N SER A 261 7.85 -9.03 16.34
CA SER A 261 8.79 -9.06 15.20
C SER A 261 10.02 -9.93 15.44
N THR A 262 10.99 -9.41 16.17
CA THR A 262 12.27 -10.09 16.45
C THR A 262 12.07 -11.34 17.31
N TYR A 263 13.00 -12.29 17.21
CA TYR A 263 12.96 -13.49 18.05
C TYR A 263 12.95 -13.15 19.54
N ALA A 264 13.77 -12.15 19.94
CA ALA A 264 13.90 -11.67 21.30
C ALA A 264 12.62 -10.99 21.84
N SER A 265 11.82 -10.37 20.96
CA SER A 265 10.51 -9.83 21.34
C SER A 265 9.39 -10.87 21.36
N GLY A 266 9.67 -12.12 21.00
CA GLY A 266 8.69 -13.22 20.96
C GLY A 266 8.24 -13.63 19.56
N GLY A 267 8.74 -12.98 18.51
CA GLY A 267 8.37 -13.28 17.12
C GLY A 267 8.85 -14.65 16.67
N ARG A 268 8.09 -15.30 15.78
CA ARG A 268 8.35 -16.69 15.34
C ARG A 268 8.27 -16.90 13.83
N SER A 269 8.28 -15.84 13.03
CA SER A 269 8.50 -15.90 11.58
C SER A 269 9.98 -16.24 11.28
N THR A 270 10.41 -17.42 11.71
CA THR A 270 11.80 -17.90 11.59
C THR A 270 12.12 -18.28 10.16
N VAL A 271 13.41 -18.26 9.83
CA VAL A 271 13.89 -18.69 8.52
C VAL A 271 14.11 -20.20 8.49
N SER A 272 13.94 -20.83 7.32
CA SER A 272 14.01 -22.29 7.17
C SER A 272 15.37 -22.90 7.57
N TRP A 273 16.43 -22.08 7.59
CA TRP A 273 17.80 -22.49 7.91
C TRP A 273 18.22 -22.15 9.34
N ASN A 274 17.40 -21.42 10.12
CA ASN A 274 17.72 -21.04 11.50
C ASN A 274 16.45 -20.66 12.30
N ASP A 275 16.21 -21.39 13.38
CA ASP A 275 15.04 -21.25 14.27
C ASP A 275 15.30 -20.34 15.49
N THR A 276 16.46 -19.69 15.58
CA THR A 276 16.85 -18.77 16.66
C THR A 276 16.81 -17.29 16.28
N VAL A 277 16.42 -17.00 15.04
CA VAL A 277 16.25 -15.66 14.47
C VAL A 277 14.99 -15.63 13.61
N THR A 278 14.30 -14.49 13.56
CA THR A 278 13.22 -14.26 12.60
C THR A 278 13.74 -13.67 11.29
N GLN A 279 12.91 -13.67 10.26
CA GLN A 279 13.20 -12.98 9.00
C GLN A 279 13.50 -11.48 9.19
N TYR A 280 13.05 -10.88 10.30
CA TYR A 280 13.31 -9.48 10.62
C TYR A 280 14.66 -9.26 11.31
N ASP A 281 15.17 -10.25 12.04
CA ASP A 281 16.48 -10.19 12.72
C ASP A 281 17.64 -10.19 11.71
N VAL A 282 17.48 -10.88 10.57
CA VAL A 282 18.55 -11.10 9.57
C VAL A 282 18.61 -9.90 8.61
N PRO A 283 19.68 -9.08 8.59
CA PRO A 283 19.70 -7.86 7.79
C PRO A 283 19.50 -8.07 6.28
N SER A 284 20.06 -9.15 5.72
CA SER A 284 19.93 -9.46 4.29
C SER A 284 18.50 -9.80 3.88
N MET A 285 17.67 -10.32 4.78
CA MET A 285 16.27 -10.64 4.51
C MET A 285 15.43 -9.39 4.21
N SER A 286 15.87 -8.19 4.60
CA SER A 286 15.17 -6.92 4.33
C SER A 286 14.78 -6.71 2.86
N TYR A 287 15.57 -7.24 1.92
CA TYR A 287 15.30 -7.15 0.48
C TYR A 287 14.41 -8.28 -0.05
N TYR A 288 14.05 -9.24 0.78
CA TYR A 288 13.31 -10.45 0.41
C TYR A 288 11.99 -10.62 1.19
N LEU A 289 11.70 -9.73 2.15
CA LEU A 289 10.49 -9.81 3.00
C LEU A 289 9.19 -9.85 2.17
N THR A 290 9.11 -9.10 1.06
CA THR A 290 7.92 -9.10 0.19
C THR A 290 7.64 -10.44 -0.49
N THR A 291 8.62 -11.35 -0.49
CA THR A 291 8.53 -12.70 -1.08
C THR A 291 8.78 -13.80 -0.04
N ALA A 292 8.87 -13.43 1.23
CA ALA A 292 9.05 -14.40 2.30
C ALA A 292 7.78 -15.25 2.50
N SER A 293 7.91 -16.36 3.21
CA SER A 293 6.77 -17.25 3.47
C SER A 293 5.71 -16.63 4.37
N ASP A 294 6.11 -15.66 5.20
CA ASP A 294 5.22 -14.85 6.02
C ASP A 294 5.34 -13.40 5.55
N THR A 295 4.22 -12.82 5.13
CA THR A 295 4.08 -11.42 4.69
C THR A 295 3.00 -10.67 5.49
N SER A 296 2.56 -11.26 6.61
CA SER A 296 1.50 -10.70 7.46
C SER A 296 1.90 -9.43 8.20
N GLU A 297 3.18 -9.08 8.19
CA GLU A 297 3.72 -7.85 8.77
C GLU A 297 3.31 -6.58 8.03
N TYR A 298 2.77 -6.67 6.82
CA TYR A 298 2.35 -5.49 6.06
C TYR A 298 0.93 -5.06 6.40
N CYS A 299 0.74 -3.76 6.54
CA CYS A 299 -0.58 -3.15 6.71
C CYS A 299 -1.44 -3.35 5.44
N THR A 300 -2.63 -3.92 5.62
CA THR A 300 -3.56 -4.23 4.51
C THR A 300 -4.57 -3.12 4.20
N ASP A 301 -4.61 -2.07 5.02
CA ASP A 301 -5.63 -1.01 4.97
C ASP A 301 -5.03 0.38 4.77
N VAL A 302 -3.88 0.46 4.09
CA VAL A 302 -3.16 1.69 3.76
C VAL A 302 -2.83 1.70 2.26
N ALA A 303 -2.63 2.88 1.69
CA ALA A 303 -2.45 3.05 0.24
C ALA A 303 -1.03 2.75 -0.27
N SER A 304 -0.11 2.37 0.63
CA SER A 304 1.28 2.05 0.31
C SER A 304 1.85 1.05 1.31
N MET A 305 3.06 0.56 1.09
CA MET A 305 3.72 -0.36 2.02
C MET A 305 3.95 0.31 3.38
N ALA A 306 3.48 -0.34 4.43
CA ALA A 306 3.79 0.02 5.81
C ALA A 306 3.83 -1.25 6.66
N GLY A 307 4.73 -1.29 7.63
CA GLY A 307 4.83 -2.36 8.63
C GLY A 307 3.77 -2.20 9.71
N CYS A 308 2.93 -3.20 9.84
CA CYS A 308 1.96 -3.45 10.90
C CYS A 308 2.47 -4.62 11.77
N ILE A 309 3.57 -4.37 12.48
CA ILE A 309 4.27 -5.32 13.37
C ILE A 309 4.98 -4.53 14.47
N LEU A 310 5.34 -5.13 15.59
CA LEU A 310 6.15 -4.48 16.62
C LEU A 310 7.46 -3.93 16.03
N GLY A 311 7.67 -2.61 16.05
CA GLY A 311 8.75 -1.88 15.38
C GLY A 311 8.31 -1.16 14.09
N GLY A 312 7.12 -1.45 13.57
CA GLY A 312 6.57 -0.87 12.34
C GLY A 312 7.53 -0.98 11.15
N ASP A 313 7.65 0.12 10.41
CA ASP A 313 8.53 0.20 9.22
C ASP A 313 10.00 -0.11 9.52
N THR A 314 10.46 0.04 10.77
CA THR A 314 11.85 -0.30 11.12
C THR A 314 12.15 -1.78 11.00
N MET A 315 11.13 -2.65 10.93
CA MET A 315 11.29 -4.10 10.73
C MET A 315 11.28 -4.51 9.25
N VAL A 316 10.68 -3.69 8.39
CA VAL A 316 10.50 -4.00 6.95
C VAL A 316 11.36 -3.12 6.03
N ASN A 317 12.09 -2.14 6.57
CA ASN A 317 12.98 -1.29 5.80
C ASN A 317 14.36 -1.94 5.49
N ALA A 318 15.13 -1.26 4.65
CA ALA A 318 16.50 -1.61 4.25
C ALA A 318 17.60 -1.18 5.25
N LEU A 319 17.24 -0.90 6.51
CA LEU A 319 18.16 -0.59 7.62
C LEU A 319 19.02 0.67 7.45
N MET A 320 18.78 1.56 6.49
CA MET A 320 19.58 2.77 6.36
C MET A 320 19.44 3.65 7.61
N PHE A 321 20.56 4.02 8.23
CA PHE A 321 20.61 4.76 9.50
C PHE A 321 21.49 5.99 9.40
N VAL A 322 20.93 7.04 8.82
CA VAL A 322 21.65 8.27 8.53
C VAL A 322 21.61 9.20 9.74
N ARG A 323 22.79 9.58 10.27
CA ARG A 323 22.88 10.63 11.28
C ARG A 323 22.45 11.96 10.67
N PRO A 324 21.45 12.65 11.26
CA PRO A 324 20.91 13.86 10.66
C PRO A 324 21.98 14.94 10.55
N GLN A 325 21.96 15.71 9.46
CA GLN A 325 22.75 16.92 9.33
C GLN A 325 21.98 18.11 9.90
N GLU A 326 22.70 19.16 10.26
CA GLU A 326 22.10 20.37 10.84
C GLU A 326 21.12 21.03 9.87
N ALA A 327 21.45 21.01 8.58
CA ALA A 327 20.64 21.60 7.51
C ALA A 327 19.23 21.01 7.44
N ASP A 328 19.06 19.71 7.72
CA ASP A 328 17.75 19.04 7.67
C ASP A 328 16.75 19.64 8.67
N PHE A 329 17.26 20.18 9.78
CA PHE A 329 16.45 20.86 10.79
C PHE A 329 16.43 22.38 10.60
N ASN A 330 17.54 22.98 10.18
CA ASN A 330 17.64 24.42 10.10
C ASN A 330 16.90 25.03 8.89
N ASP A 331 16.67 24.25 7.83
CA ASP A 331 16.04 24.74 6.60
C ASP A 331 14.50 24.69 6.68
N GLU A 332 13.94 23.56 7.08
CA GLU A 332 12.51 23.26 6.94
C GLU A 332 11.72 23.30 8.26
N TRP A 333 12.38 23.25 9.42
CA TRP A 333 11.66 23.19 10.70
C TRP A 333 11.43 24.58 11.31
N PRO A 334 10.37 24.75 12.13
CA PRO A 334 10.11 26.01 12.82
C PRO A 334 11.06 26.24 14.02
N ALA A 335 11.00 27.45 14.59
CA ALA A 335 11.68 27.76 15.84
C ALA A 335 11.28 26.78 16.96
N GLY A 336 12.25 26.32 17.76
CA GLY A 336 12.08 25.27 18.76
C GLY A 336 12.31 23.85 18.24
N TRP A 337 12.50 23.68 16.93
CA TRP A 337 12.87 22.43 16.26
C TRP A 337 14.11 22.59 15.37
N GLN A 338 14.86 23.69 15.53
CA GLN A 338 16.15 23.86 14.84
C GLN A 338 17.15 22.83 15.36
N PHE A 339 18.25 22.61 14.65
CA PHE A 339 19.22 21.59 15.07
C PHE A 339 19.74 21.84 16.49
N ALA A 340 19.96 23.10 16.87
CA ALA A 340 20.38 23.46 18.22
C ALA A 340 19.38 22.99 19.30
N ASP A 341 18.09 22.92 18.99
CA ASP A 341 17.02 22.49 19.90
C ASP A 341 16.95 20.96 20.04
N VAL A 342 17.27 20.23 18.95
CA VAL A 342 17.08 18.77 18.85
C VAL A 342 18.38 17.95 18.91
N SER A 343 19.55 18.59 18.80
CA SER A 343 20.87 17.92 18.74
C SER A 343 21.08 16.97 19.91
N ALA A 344 20.74 17.39 21.14
CA ALA A 344 20.83 16.54 22.32
C ALA A 344 19.91 15.31 22.26
N ALA A 345 18.80 15.36 21.50
CA ALA A 345 17.95 14.20 21.26
C ALA A 345 18.57 13.26 20.23
N ALA A 346 19.15 13.80 19.16
CA ALA A 346 19.92 13.04 18.18
C ALA A 346 21.10 12.32 18.87
N ASP A 347 21.89 13.00 19.70
CA ASP A 347 23.03 12.38 20.38
C ASP A 347 22.61 11.21 21.28
N ARG A 348 21.49 11.33 22.01
CA ARG A 348 20.96 10.22 22.82
C ARG A 348 20.47 9.04 21.98
N LEU A 349 19.98 9.28 20.77
CA LEU A 349 19.62 8.22 19.83
C LEU A 349 20.87 7.46 19.40
N TYR A 350 21.91 8.16 18.96
CA TYR A 350 23.15 7.57 18.47
C TYR A 350 24.03 6.98 19.59
N GLU A 351 23.91 7.46 20.82
CA GLU A 351 24.53 6.82 21.99
C GLU A 351 23.90 5.44 22.27
N ARG A 352 22.57 5.33 22.12
CA ARG A 352 21.83 4.10 22.39
C ARG A 352 21.88 3.10 21.23
N ASN A 353 21.81 3.62 20.02
CA ASN A 353 21.81 2.87 18.78
C ASN A 353 22.78 3.55 17.82
N PRO A 354 24.09 3.22 17.87
CA PRO A 354 25.10 3.94 17.10
C PRO A 354 25.06 3.67 15.60
N GLY A 355 24.45 2.56 15.18
CA GLY A 355 24.58 2.04 13.82
C GLY A 355 26.02 1.64 13.50
N THR A 356 26.27 1.26 12.25
CA THR A 356 27.59 0.87 11.77
C THR A 356 27.72 1.02 10.26
N THR A 357 28.92 1.35 9.79
CA THR A 357 29.30 1.25 8.37
C THR A 357 30.01 -0.07 8.05
N LEU A 358 30.27 -0.90 9.06
CA LEU A 358 30.93 -2.21 8.98
C LEU A 358 30.13 -3.22 9.82
N PRO A 359 29.06 -3.82 9.25
CA PRO A 359 28.08 -4.60 10.00
C PRO A 359 28.52 -6.03 10.33
N SER A 360 29.51 -6.57 9.62
CA SER A 360 30.02 -7.92 9.88
C SER A 360 30.95 -7.93 11.08
N GLU A 361 30.74 -8.86 12.01
CA GLU A 361 31.51 -8.97 13.25
C GLU A 361 32.98 -9.34 13.04
N ASP A 362 33.31 -9.94 11.89
CA ASP A 362 34.68 -10.24 11.49
C ASP A 362 35.46 -9.02 10.97
N GLY A 363 34.82 -7.85 10.93
CA GLY A 363 35.42 -6.60 10.49
C GLY A 363 35.67 -6.53 8.98
N GLN A 364 34.92 -7.30 8.17
CA GLN A 364 35.02 -7.28 6.70
C GLN A 364 33.73 -6.83 6.01
N HIS A 365 33.89 -6.31 4.80
CA HIS A 365 32.78 -6.09 3.87
C HIS A 365 32.74 -7.19 2.82
N TYR A 366 31.53 -7.56 2.40
CA TYR A 366 31.28 -8.62 1.43
C TYR A 366 30.73 -8.07 0.11
N ASP A 367 30.86 -8.82 -0.98
CA ASP A 367 30.34 -8.49 -2.32
C ASP A 367 30.72 -7.08 -2.83
N GLN A 368 31.99 -6.71 -2.62
CA GLN A 368 32.50 -5.35 -2.84
C GLN A 368 32.74 -4.95 -4.30
N ALA A 369 32.29 -5.73 -5.28
CA ALA A 369 32.53 -5.45 -6.70
C ALA A 369 31.98 -4.07 -7.12
N ALA A 370 30.71 -3.79 -6.79
CA ALA A 370 30.07 -2.51 -7.07
C ALA A 370 30.76 -1.36 -6.32
N TRP A 371 31.11 -1.58 -5.05
CA TRP A 371 31.83 -0.59 -4.25
C TRP A 371 33.18 -0.23 -4.88
N ASN A 372 33.99 -1.21 -5.25
CA ASN A 372 35.33 -0.98 -5.80
C ASN A 372 35.28 -0.19 -7.12
N VAL A 373 34.31 -0.47 -7.98
CA VAL A 373 34.10 0.28 -9.23
C VAL A 373 33.66 1.72 -8.94
N LEU A 374 32.60 1.89 -8.13
CA LEU A 374 32.01 3.21 -7.90
C LEU A 374 32.91 4.12 -7.06
N SER A 375 33.54 3.60 -6.01
CA SER A 375 34.50 4.36 -5.19
C SER A 375 35.70 4.83 -6.02
N SER A 376 36.25 3.97 -6.89
CA SER A 376 37.33 4.35 -7.80
C SER A 376 36.89 5.44 -8.77
N PHE A 377 35.69 5.33 -9.35
CA PHE A 377 35.12 6.35 -10.21
C PHE A 377 34.96 7.69 -9.45
N PHE A 378 34.30 7.69 -8.30
CA PHE A 378 34.07 8.88 -7.48
C PHE A 378 35.36 9.56 -7.06
N ASN A 379 36.37 8.78 -6.64
CA ASN A 379 37.71 9.31 -6.37
C ASN A 379 38.32 9.98 -7.61
N SER A 380 38.19 9.39 -8.79
CA SER A 380 38.75 9.95 -10.04
C SER A 380 38.10 11.27 -10.48
N VAL A 381 36.84 11.52 -10.08
CA VAL A 381 36.11 12.78 -10.35
C VAL A 381 36.09 13.73 -9.15
N GLY A 382 36.95 13.49 -8.14
CA GLY A 382 37.21 14.41 -7.04
C GLY A 382 36.19 14.38 -5.91
N TYR A 383 35.47 13.27 -5.71
CA TYR A 383 34.65 13.05 -4.52
C TYR A 383 35.52 12.50 -3.38
N LYS A 384 35.16 12.81 -2.14
CA LYS A 384 35.84 12.36 -0.92
C LYS A 384 35.08 11.20 -0.26
N GLN A 385 35.78 10.13 0.10
CA GLN A 385 35.20 9.13 0.99
C GLN A 385 35.09 9.69 2.42
N VAL A 386 33.94 9.56 3.04
CA VAL A 386 33.70 9.91 4.45
C VAL A 386 33.06 8.74 5.19
N ASP A 387 33.06 8.81 6.52
CA ASP A 387 32.16 8.02 7.34
C ASP A 387 30.87 8.82 7.56
N ALA A 388 29.75 8.35 7.01
CA ALA A 388 28.47 9.07 7.08
C ALA A 388 27.90 9.22 8.50
N ILE A 389 28.31 8.38 9.46
CA ILE A 389 27.88 8.46 10.87
C ILE A 389 28.74 9.48 11.62
N GLN A 390 30.05 9.47 11.40
CA GLN A 390 30.99 10.38 12.06
C GLN A 390 31.01 11.78 11.45
N SER A 391 30.68 11.89 10.16
CA SER A 391 30.69 13.16 9.39
C SER A 391 29.30 13.52 8.86
N PRO A 392 28.27 13.68 9.73
CA PRO A 392 26.89 13.88 9.29
C PRO A 392 26.68 15.13 8.44
N ASN A 393 27.47 16.19 8.66
CA ASN A 393 27.35 17.44 7.87
C ASN A 393 28.13 17.41 6.55
N GLU A 394 28.97 16.41 6.29
CA GLU A 394 29.66 16.27 5.02
C GLU A 394 28.74 15.59 4.00
N LYS A 395 28.09 16.37 3.12
CA LYS A 395 27.15 15.88 2.10
C LYS A 395 27.45 16.32 0.66
N THR A 396 28.38 17.25 0.45
CA THR A 396 28.74 17.74 -0.88
C THR A 396 29.97 17.02 -1.44
N LYS A 397 29.83 16.41 -2.62
CA LYS A 397 30.92 15.66 -3.30
C LYS A 397 31.57 14.61 -2.38
N VAL A 398 30.75 13.84 -1.68
CA VAL A 398 31.21 12.74 -0.83
C VAL A 398 30.56 11.40 -1.20
N PHE A 399 31.18 10.30 -0.78
CA PHE A 399 30.57 8.97 -0.75
C PHE A 399 30.98 8.25 0.54
N SER A 400 30.22 7.26 0.97
CA SER A 400 30.46 6.50 2.21
C SER A 400 30.01 5.06 2.01
N TYR A 401 30.58 4.14 2.80
CA TYR A 401 29.90 2.89 3.07
C TYR A 401 28.51 3.20 3.64
N PRO A 402 27.47 2.42 3.30
CA PRO A 402 26.14 2.69 3.81
C PRO A 402 26.13 2.62 5.34
N PRO A 403 25.61 3.63 6.05
CA PRO A 403 25.39 3.53 7.47
C PRO A 403 24.14 2.69 7.73
N TRP A 404 24.28 1.57 8.42
CA TRP A 404 23.20 0.65 8.71
C TRP A 404 22.81 0.66 10.18
N ASP A 405 21.51 0.47 10.43
CA ASP A 405 20.93 0.18 11.74
C ASP A 405 21.13 -1.31 12.06
N ILE A 406 22.40 -1.70 12.23
CA ILE A 406 22.80 -3.07 12.55
C ILE A 406 23.62 -3.06 13.83
N ARG A 407 23.34 -4.01 14.71
CA ARG A 407 24.08 -4.24 15.95
C ARG A 407 24.22 -5.75 16.17
N ASP A 408 25.42 -6.19 16.53
CA ASP A 408 25.72 -7.61 16.81
C ASP A 408 25.28 -8.55 15.66
N GLY A 409 25.60 -8.13 14.41
CA GLY A 409 25.25 -8.85 13.19
C GLY A 409 23.75 -8.94 12.85
N LYS A 410 22.88 -8.29 13.62
CA LYS A 410 21.41 -8.34 13.48
C LYS A 410 20.81 -6.95 13.28
N ARG A 411 19.55 -6.90 12.83
CA ARG A 411 18.77 -5.65 12.77
C ARG A 411 18.78 -4.96 14.14
N GLY A 412 19.16 -3.68 14.14
CA GLY A 412 19.18 -2.82 15.31
C GLY A 412 17.81 -2.21 15.62
N GLY A 413 17.79 -0.90 15.82
CA GLY A 413 16.56 -0.11 15.93
C GLY A 413 15.81 -0.20 17.26
N PRO A 414 14.60 0.38 17.33
CA PRO A 414 13.88 0.58 18.58
C PRO A 414 13.48 -0.70 19.32
N VAL A 415 13.13 -1.76 18.59
CA VAL A 415 12.75 -3.06 19.18
C VAL A 415 13.91 -3.71 19.94
N SER A 416 15.14 -3.50 19.50
CA SER A 416 16.34 -4.06 20.15
C SER A 416 17.01 -3.10 21.14
N SER A 417 16.61 -1.83 21.21
CA SER A 417 17.33 -0.80 21.97
C SER A 417 16.47 0.01 22.96
N TYR A 418 15.23 0.36 22.61
CA TYR A 418 14.31 1.12 23.45
C TYR A 418 13.26 0.23 24.09
N TYR A 419 12.66 -0.70 23.33
CA TYR A 419 11.62 -1.60 23.82
C TYR A 419 12.04 -2.43 25.05
N PRO A 420 13.24 -3.04 25.11
CA PRO A 420 13.64 -3.84 26.28
C PRO A 420 13.69 -3.03 27.57
N LEU A 421 14.03 -1.73 27.49
CA LEU A 421 14.01 -0.85 28.66
C LEU A 421 12.59 -0.56 29.14
N ALA A 422 11.66 -0.36 28.21
CA ALA A 422 10.26 -0.12 28.55
C ALA A 422 9.61 -1.38 29.11
N ALA A 423 9.84 -2.53 28.48
CA ALA A 423 9.34 -3.84 28.92
C ALA A 423 9.82 -4.21 30.34
N ALA A 424 10.98 -3.69 30.77
CA ALA A 424 11.48 -3.89 32.14
C ALA A 424 10.76 -3.02 33.20
N MET A 425 9.98 -2.02 32.81
CA MET A 425 9.26 -1.14 33.74
C MET A 425 7.94 -1.77 34.19
N SER A 426 7.71 -1.85 35.50
CA SER A 426 6.47 -2.42 36.07
C SER A 426 5.20 -1.64 35.73
N ASN A 427 5.34 -0.38 35.31
CA ASN A 427 4.28 0.54 34.93
C ASN A 427 4.09 0.63 33.39
N PHE A 428 4.72 -0.26 32.62
CA PHE A 428 4.55 -0.35 31.18
C PHE A 428 3.74 -1.59 30.78
N LYS A 429 2.89 -1.46 29.77
CA LYS A 429 2.16 -2.56 29.15
C LYS A 429 2.26 -2.46 27.63
N LEU A 430 2.52 -3.59 26.98
CA LEU A 430 2.36 -3.75 25.53
C LEU A 430 1.04 -4.48 25.23
N SER A 431 0.30 -4.01 24.23
CA SER A 431 -0.88 -4.67 23.68
C SER A 431 -0.69 -4.87 22.18
N LEU A 432 -0.33 -6.08 21.78
CA LEU A 432 -0.18 -6.47 20.37
C LEU A 432 -1.52 -6.90 19.79
N ASN A 433 -1.57 -7.05 18.46
CA ASN A 433 -2.78 -7.47 17.73
C ASN A 433 -4.02 -6.63 18.07
N THR A 434 -3.79 -5.34 18.39
CA THR A 434 -4.79 -4.40 18.88
C THR A 434 -4.74 -3.12 18.06
N LYS A 435 -5.75 -2.86 17.24
CA LYS A 435 -5.81 -1.71 16.35
C LYS A 435 -6.51 -0.54 17.04
N VAL A 436 -5.88 0.63 17.08
CA VAL A 436 -6.55 1.87 17.50
C VAL A 436 -7.44 2.38 16.36
N ILE A 437 -8.72 2.54 16.65
CA ILE A 437 -9.74 2.99 15.68
C ILE A 437 -9.89 4.51 15.70
N ARG A 438 -10.02 5.08 16.91
CA ARG A 438 -10.16 6.53 17.13
C ARG A 438 -9.75 6.92 18.55
N ALA A 439 -9.52 8.21 18.76
CA ALA A 439 -9.54 8.81 20.09
C ALA A 439 -11.00 9.05 20.53
N VAL A 440 -11.32 8.71 21.77
CA VAL A 440 -12.60 9.03 22.40
C VAL A 440 -12.46 10.37 23.10
N ARG A 441 -13.30 11.35 22.76
CA ARG A 441 -13.19 12.72 23.26
C ARG A 441 -14.54 13.41 23.45
N SER A 442 -14.53 14.47 24.26
CA SER A 442 -15.59 15.47 24.37
C SER A 442 -14.96 16.86 24.23
N GLY A 443 -15.42 17.66 23.26
CA GLY A 443 -14.75 18.90 22.87
C GLY A 443 -13.25 18.66 22.61
N SER A 444 -12.41 19.45 23.27
CA SER A 444 -10.94 19.37 23.15
C SER A 444 -10.28 18.30 24.04
N THR A 445 -11.04 17.60 24.89
CA THR A 445 -10.48 16.67 25.89
C THR A 445 -10.65 15.22 25.47
N VAL A 446 -9.53 14.51 25.33
CA VAL A 446 -9.50 13.06 25.10
C VAL A 446 -9.68 12.31 26.43
N SER A 447 -10.56 11.31 26.45
CA SER A 447 -10.81 10.43 27.60
C SER A 447 -10.20 9.04 27.42
N GLY A 448 -9.81 8.67 26.19
CA GLY A 448 -9.23 7.37 25.89
C GLY A 448 -9.10 7.12 24.40
N VAL A 449 -8.91 5.85 24.04
CA VAL A 449 -8.95 5.37 22.66
C VAL A 449 -9.93 4.21 22.55
N GLU A 450 -10.62 4.13 21.41
CA GLU A 450 -11.36 2.96 21.00
C GLU A 450 -10.42 2.05 20.21
N VAL A 451 -10.37 0.78 20.59
CA VAL A 451 -9.53 -0.24 19.96
C VAL A 451 -10.37 -1.40 19.44
N GLU A 452 -9.82 -2.13 18.49
CA GLU A 452 -10.36 -3.36 17.91
C GLU A 452 -9.29 -4.45 18.06
N ASP A 453 -9.67 -5.58 18.67
CA ASP A 453 -8.76 -6.73 18.81
C ASP A 453 -8.73 -7.60 17.55
N SER A 454 -7.89 -8.65 17.56
CA SER A 454 -7.75 -9.58 16.44
C SER A 454 -9.02 -10.38 16.10
N MET A 455 -10.02 -10.42 17.00
CA MET A 455 -11.32 -11.04 16.76
C MET A 455 -12.37 -10.04 16.26
N GLY A 456 -11.99 -8.77 16.07
CA GLY A 456 -12.87 -7.69 15.64
C GLY A 456 -13.70 -7.08 16.77
N ALA A 457 -13.45 -7.45 18.03
CA ALA A 457 -14.21 -6.90 19.16
C ALA A 457 -13.68 -5.51 19.54
N ARG A 458 -14.62 -4.56 19.72
CA ARG A 458 -14.30 -3.17 20.06
C ARG A 458 -14.47 -2.87 21.54
N HIS A 459 -13.49 -2.18 22.11
CA HIS A 459 -13.54 -1.72 23.50
C HIS A 459 -12.78 -0.40 23.69
N ILE A 460 -13.04 0.29 24.79
CA ILE A 460 -12.40 1.58 25.11
C ILE A 460 -11.33 1.39 26.19
N ILE A 461 -10.14 1.95 25.95
CA ILE A 461 -9.07 2.06 26.94
C ILE A 461 -8.97 3.54 27.35
N ASN A 462 -9.22 3.81 28.64
CA ASN A 462 -9.27 5.17 29.16
C ASN A 462 -7.91 5.68 29.62
N VAL A 463 -7.70 6.98 29.51
CA VAL A 463 -6.61 7.66 30.19
C VAL A 463 -6.98 7.99 31.65
N ASN A 464 -5.98 8.14 32.50
CA ASN A 464 -6.13 8.74 33.83
C ASN A 464 -6.56 10.21 33.74
N ALA A 465 -6.97 10.78 34.87
CA ALA A 465 -7.16 12.24 34.97
C ALA A 465 -5.83 12.95 34.63
N ARG A 466 -5.87 13.83 33.61
CA ARG A 466 -4.70 14.50 33.00
C ARG A 466 -3.76 13.58 32.21
N GLY A 467 -4.19 12.36 31.91
CA GLY A 467 -3.48 11.46 31.01
C GLY A 467 -3.54 11.94 29.57
N LYS A 468 -2.71 11.35 28.71
CA LYS A 468 -2.50 11.78 27.33
C LYS A 468 -2.57 10.59 26.37
N VAL A 469 -3.07 10.86 25.18
CA VAL A 469 -2.97 9.94 24.03
C VAL A 469 -1.90 10.49 23.09
N ILE A 470 -0.97 9.63 22.68
CA ILE A 470 0.07 9.91 21.69
C ILE A 470 -0.22 9.06 20.47
N LEU A 471 -0.47 9.70 19.32
CA LEU A 471 -0.64 9.01 18.05
C LEU A 471 0.72 8.86 17.38
N ALA A 472 1.18 7.63 17.27
CA ALA A 472 2.46 7.23 16.68
C ALA A 472 2.26 6.14 15.61
N SER A 473 1.09 6.12 14.94
CA SER A 473 0.68 5.06 14.01
C SER A 473 1.15 5.29 12.57
N GLY A 474 2.15 6.14 12.37
CA GLY A 474 2.69 6.49 11.05
C GLY A 474 1.82 7.47 10.23
N ALA A 475 2.34 7.86 9.07
CA ALA A 475 1.79 8.93 8.23
C ALA A 475 0.44 8.61 7.57
N MET A 476 0.08 7.33 7.44
CA MET A 476 -1.20 6.91 6.85
C MET A 476 -2.26 6.58 7.90
N SER A 477 -1.89 5.94 9.02
CA SER A 477 -2.87 5.56 10.04
C SER A 477 -3.14 6.66 11.08
N SER A 478 -2.17 7.53 11.40
CA SER A 478 -2.43 8.63 12.34
C SER A 478 -3.46 9.63 11.80
N PRO A 479 -3.40 10.08 10.53
CA PRO A 479 -4.49 10.85 9.91
C PRO A 479 -5.84 10.15 9.95
N ARG A 480 -5.88 8.84 9.65
CA ARG A 480 -7.13 8.06 9.73
C ARG A 480 -7.72 8.05 11.14
N ILE A 481 -6.90 7.86 12.18
CA ILE A 481 -7.35 7.92 13.57
C ILE A 481 -7.91 9.32 13.89
N LEU A 482 -7.27 10.39 13.40
CA LEU A 482 -7.75 11.77 13.57
C LEU A 482 -9.10 11.99 12.85
N PHE A 483 -9.25 11.54 11.60
CA PHE A 483 -10.52 11.62 10.87
C PHE A 483 -11.63 10.88 11.61
N ASN A 484 -11.35 9.65 12.08
CA ASN A 484 -12.27 8.85 12.89
C ASN A 484 -12.60 9.49 14.25
N SER A 485 -11.81 10.48 14.68
CA SER A 485 -12.01 11.27 15.90
C SER A 485 -12.66 12.63 15.63
N GLY A 486 -13.11 12.90 14.40
CA GLY A 486 -13.66 14.19 13.99
C GLY A 486 -12.62 15.32 14.01
N ILE A 487 -11.36 15.03 13.63
CA ILE A 487 -10.26 15.99 13.52
C ILE A 487 -9.64 15.86 12.12
N GLY A 488 -9.71 16.91 11.32
CA GLY A 488 -9.21 16.91 9.93
C GLY A 488 -10.07 17.75 9.00
N PRO A 489 -9.79 17.74 7.69
CA PRO A 489 -10.61 18.44 6.71
C PRO A 489 -12.06 17.92 6.76
N THR A 490 -13.03 18.82 6.65
CA THR A 490 -14.45 18.49 6.82
C THR A 490 -14.93 17.40 5.84
N ASP A 491 -14.44 17.41 4.60
CA ASP A 491 -14.72 16.39 3.59
C ASP A 491 -14.24 15.00 4.04
N GLN A 492 -13.08 14.90 4.68
CA GLN A 492 -12.57 13.63 5.21
C GLN A 492 -13.39 13.13 6.39
N ILE A 493 -13.86 14.02 7.27
CA ILE A 493 -14.74 13.65 8.39
C ILE A 493 -16.12 13.21 7.86
N ILE A 494 -16.64 13.86 6.82
CA ILE A 494 -17.88 13.46 6.14
C ILE A 494 -17.73 12.08 5.51
N THR A 495 -16.57 11.76 4.91
CA THR A 495 -16.28 10.41 4.42
C THR A 495 -16.39 9.37 5.53
N VAL A 496 -15.91 9.67 6.75
CA VAL A 496 -16.10 8.78 7.91
C VAL A 496 -17.57 8.67 8.29
N LYS A 497 -18.30 9.79 8.36
CA LYS A 497 -19.73 9.85 8.74
C LYS A 497 -20.60 9.01 7.81
N ASN A 498 -20.28 9.02 6.51
CA ASN A 498 -21.03 8.31 5.47
C ASN A 498 -20.49 6.89 5.22
N GLY A 499 -19.36 6.53 5.85
CA GLY A 499 -18.70 5.25 5.68
C GLY A 499 -19.31 4.14 6.54
N CYS A 500 -18.91 2.90 6.24
CA CYS A 500 -19.41 1.70 6.92
C CYS A 500 -18.47 1.19 8.03
N THR A 501 -17.60 2.03 8.56
CA THR A 501 -16.58 1.66 9.56
C THR A 501 -17.15 1.45 10.97
N GLY A 502 -18.44 1.76 11.18
CA GLY A 502 -19.09 1.69 12.49
C GLY A 502 -18.46 2.64 13.52
N VAL A 503 -17.79 3.71 13.06
CA VAL A 503 -17.14 4.69 13.92
C VAL A 503 -18.20 5.68 14.44
N THR A 504 -18.26 5.84 15.76
CA THR A 504 -19.08 6.89 16.37
C THR A 504 -18.31 8.21 16.40
N LEU A 505 -18.63 9.12 15.48
CA LEU A 505 -18.05 10.47 15.46
C LEU A 505 -18.57 11.33 16.62
N PRO A 506 -17.78 12.31 17.11
CA PRO A 506 -18.28 13.39 17.95
C PRO A 506 -19.40 14.17 17.25
N VAL A 507 -20.20 14.89 18.02
CA VAL A 507 -21.19 15.83 17.47
C VAL A 507 -20.51 16.83 16.55
N GLU A 508 -21.22 17.27 15.51
CA GLU A 508 -20.64 18.10 14.44
C GLU A 508 -20.08 19.43 14.95
N SER A 509 -20.68 20.00 16.01
CA SER A 509 -20.17 21.20 16.70
C SER A 509 -18.81 21.01 17.36
N ASP A 510 -18.39 19.76 17.60
CA ASP A 510 -17.11 19.41 18.21
C ASP A 510 -16.06 19.02 17.14
N TRP A 511 -16.38 19.04 15.85
CA TRP A 511 -15.42 18.75 14.80
C TRP A 511 -14.32 19.81 14.75
N ILE A 512 -13.07 19.37 14.60
CA ILE A 512 -11.90 20.25 14.58
C ILE A 512 -11.32 20.23 13.17
N ASN A 513 -11.47 21.34 12.45
CA ASN A 513 -10.95 21.48 11.09
C ASN A 513 -9.45 21.79 11.12
N LEU A 514 -8.63 20.83 10.70
CA LEU A 514 -7.19 20.93 10.57
C LEU A 514 -6.74 20.30 9.24
N PRO A 515 -5.61 20.71 8.65
CA PRO A 515 -5.12 20.23 7.35
C PRO A 515 -4.50 18.82 7.45
N VAL A 516 -5.14 17.91 8.19
CA VAL A 516 -4.68 16.54 8.38
C VAL A 516 -4.71 15.80 7.04
N GLY A 517 -3.58 15.20 6.66
CA GLY A 517 -3.42 14.51 5.37
C GLY A 517 -3.03 15.42 4.20
N GLN A 518 -2.87 16.73 4.41
CA GLN A 518 -2.27 17.64 3.43
C GLN A 518 -0.74 17.67 3.57
N ASN A 519 -0.03 18.25 2.59
CA ASN A 519 1.44 18.30 2.52
C ASN A 519 2.10 16.91 2.60
N LEU A 520 1.51 15.92 1.91
CA LEU A 520 2.04 14.56 1.79
C LEU A 520 3.31 14.51 0.93
#